data_AF-A0A2L2XE43-F1
#
_entry.id   AF-A0A2L2XE43-F1
#
_cell.length_a   1.000
_cell.length_b   1.000
_cell.length_c   1.000
_cell.angle_alpha   90.00
_cell.angle_beta   90.00
_cell.angle_gamma   90.00
#
_symmetry.space_group_name_H-M   'P 1'
#
loop_
_entity.id
_entity.type
_entity.pdbx_description
1 polymer ?
#
loop_
_entity_poly.entity_id
_entity_poly.type
_entity_poly.pdbx_seq_one_letter_code
_entity_poly.pdbx_strand_id
1 'polypeptide(L)'
;MSPWKKIILKYTENIDTVLPGESTPGEPFWALMEIKDGRNTGNYHSMGNRFGKTMLMLFPQKKMADWAARQLSEHVEGFEVRGISGKHLEVLLGLYEDGQPIELIVAASGLDDKGELQGASMTPGQIRDFISFDW
;
A
#
# COMPACT_ATOMS: atom_id res chain seq x y z
N MET A 1 -21.21 -8.62 -12.96
CA MET A 1 -20.38 -7.50 -12.47
C MET A 1 -19.16 -8.07 -11.76
N SER A 2 -17.94 -7.64 -12.13
CA SER A 2 -16.70 -8.14 -11.50
C SER A 2 -16.74 -7.96 -9.97
N PRO A 3 -16.27 -8.94 -9.17
CA PRO A 3 -16.16 -8.82 -7.72
C PRO A 3 -15.43 -7.54 -7.30
N TRP A 4 -14.36 -7.17 -8.01
CA TRP A 4 -13.59 -5.95 -7.77
C TRP A 4 -14.39 -4.66 -7.99
N LYS A 5 -15.29 -4.64 -8.98
CA LYS A 5 -16.14 -3.47 -9.22
C LYS A 5 -17.16 -3.27 -8.10
N LYS A 6 -17.67 -4.36 -7.49
CA LYS A 6 -18.53 -4.27 -6.29
C LYS A 6 -17.77 -3.71 -5.10
N ILE A 7 -16.53 -4.14 -4.93
CA ILE A 7 -15.65 -3.68 -3.84
C ILE A 7 -15.33 -2.20 -4.02
N ILE A 8 -14.90 -1.76 -5.21
CA ILE A 8 -14.65 -0.35 -5.51
C ILE A 8 -15.90 0.49 -5.23
N LEU A 9 -17.05 0.10 -5.81
CA LEU A 9 -18.31 0.81 -5.63
C LEU A 9 -18.83 0.83 -4.19
N LYS A 10 -18.33 -0.04 -3.31
CA LYS A 10 -18.66 -0.01 -1.88
C LYS A 10 -18.05 1.21 -1.19
N TYR A 11 -16.84 1.60 -1.58
CA TYR A 11 -16.12 2.71 -0.93
C TYR A 11 -16.14 4.00 -1.76
N THR A 12 -16.35 3.90 -3.08
CA THR A 12 -16.26 5.05 -3.97
C THR A 12 -16.84 4.80 -5.36
N GLU A 13 -17.39 5.86 -5.97
CA GLU A 13 -17.79 5.86 -7.38
C GLU A 13 -16.63 6.28 -8.31
N ASN A 14 -15.51 6.75 -7.76
CA ASN A 14 -14.36 7.24 -8.50
C ASN A 14 -13.16 6.30 -8.37
N ILE A 15 -12.69 5.75 -9.49
CA ILE A 15 -11.53 4.86 -9.55
C ILE A 15 -10.25 5.50 -9.00
N ASP A 16 -10.09 6.81 -9.11
CA ASP A 16 -8.91 7.57 -8.65
C ASP A 16 -8.81 7.65 -7.12
N THR A 17 -9.81 7.17 -6.40
CA THR A 17 -9.74 7.02 -4.93
C THR A 17 -9.33 5.61 -4.50
N VAL A 18 -9.18 4.69 -5.46
CA VAL A 18 -8.64 3.34 -5.25
C VAL A 18 -7.28 3.19 -5.94
N LEU A 19 -7.13 3.78 -7.13
CA LEU A 19 -5.93 3.70 -7.95
C LEU A 19 -5.20 5.05 -7.92
N PRO A 20 -4.15 5.20 -7.10
CA PRO A 20 -3.38 6.43 -7.08
C PRO A 20 -2.67 6.64 -8.43
N GLY A 21 -2.72 7.88 -8.91
CA GLY A 21 -2.00 8.35 -10.08
C GLY A 21 -0.54 8.67 -9.75
N GLU A 22 0.24 8.99 -10.79
CA GLU A 22 1.65 9.35 -10.66
C GLU A 22 1.89 10.57 -9.76
N SER A 23 0.99 11.56 -9.84
CA SER A 23 1.07 12.80 -9.07
C SER A 23 0.32 12.75 -7.73
N THR A 24 -0.19 11.59 -7.31
CA THR A 24 -0.91 11.48 -6.04
C THR A 24 0.07 11.68 -4.87
N PRO A 25 -0.20 12.63 -3.94
CA PRO A 25 0.64 12.81 -2.75
C PRO A 25 0.60 11.57 -1.86
N GLY A 26 1.77 11.16 -1.34
CA GLY A 26 1.88 10.04 -0.41
C GLY A 26 1.79 10.46 1.05
N GLU A 27 0.77 11.24 1.37
CA GLU A 27 0.41 11.62 2.74
C GLU A 27 -0.87 10.86 3.12
N PRO A 28 -0.79 9.79 3.94
CA PRO A 28 0.32 9.48 4.87
C PRO A 28 1.36 8.45 4.39
N PHE A 29 1.10 7.71 3.30
CA PHE A 29 1.98 6.60 2.91
C PHE A 29 2.34 6.58 1.43
N TRP A 30 3.33 5.76 1.10
CA TRP A 30 3.71 5.35 -0.23
C TRP A 30 3.59 3.83 -0.34
N ALA A 31 3.38 3.30 -1.54
CA ALA A 31 3.36 1.88 -1.81
C ALA A 31 3.94 1.59 -3.19
N LEU A 32 4.38 0.35 -3.41
CA LEU A 32 4.72 -0.14 -4.74
C LEU A 32 3.49 -0.77 -5.37
N MET A 33 3.16 -0.33 -6.58
CA MET A 33 1.99 -0.80 -7.31
C MET A 33 2.38 -1.23 -8.73
N GLU A 34 1.75 -2.29 -9.21
CA GLU A 34 2.00 -2.82 -10.55
C GLU A 34 1.46 -1.85 -11.61
N ILE A 35 2.31 -1.56 -12.57
CA ILE A 35 2.03 -0.78 -13.76
C ILE A 35 2.07 -1.71 -14.96
N LYS A 36 0.95 -1.79 -15.68
CA LYS A 36 0.82 -2.54 -16.92
C LYS A 36 0.27 -1.63 -18.00
N ASP A 37 0.95 -1.59 -19.15
CA ASP A 37 0.59 -0.73 -20.28
C ASP A 37 0.46 0.76 -19.88
N GLY A 38 1.35 1.22 -19.00
CA GLY A 38 1.36 2.59 -18.47
C GLY A 38 0.24 2.91 -17.48
N ARG A 39 -0.50 1.91 -16.98
CA ARG A 39 -1.63 2.09 -16.06
C ARG A 39 -1.41 1.32 -14.76
N ASN A 40 -1.77 1.96 -13.65
CA ASN A 40 -1.87 1.30 -12.35
C ASN A 40 -2.96 0.23 -12.40
N THR A 41 -2.61 -1.03 -12.10
CA THR A 41 -3.54 -2.16 -12.15
C THR A 41 -4.37 -2.29 -10.87
N GLY A 42 -3.95 -1.64 -9.79
CA GLY A 42 -4.48 -1.82 -8.44
C GLY A 42 -3.80 -2.94 -7.65
N ASN A 43 -2.89 -3.69 -8.27
CA ASN A 43 -2.13 -4.72 -7.57
C ASN A 43 -0.99 -4.07 -6.81
N TYR A 44 -0.95 -4.31 -5.50
CA TYR A 44 0.17 -3.93 -4.65
C TYR A 44 1.28 -4.95 -4.76
N HIS A 45 2.53 -4.49 -4.66
CA HIS A 45 3.62 -5.40 -4.37
C HIS A 45 3.41 -5.99 -2.97
N SER A 46 3.39 -7.32 -2.86
CA SER A 46 3.21 -8.01 -1.57
C SER A 46 4.53 -8.59 -1.09
N MET A 47 4.80 -8.54 0.21
CA MET A 47 5.91 -9.28 0.83
C MET A 47 5.64 -10.79 0.96
N GLY A 48 4.56 -11.28 0.35
CA GLY A 48 4.09 -12.65 0.43
C GLY A 48 2.79 -12.78 1.22
N ASN A 49 2.48 -14.02 1.59
CA ASN A 49 1.25 -14.38 2.28
C ASN A 49 1.55 -14.88 3.69
N ARG A 50 0.81 -14.38 4.68
CA ARG A 50 0.89 -14.82 6.07
C ARG A 50 -0.49 -15.27 6.53
N PHE A 51 -0.61 -16.51 6.99
CA PHE A 51 -1.89 -17.09 7.44
C PHE A 51 -3.06 -16.90 6.45
N GLY A 52 -2.78 -16.98 5.14
CA GLY A 52 -3.77 -16.78 4.09
C GLY A 52 -4.12 -15.31 3.79
N LYS A 53 -3.39 -14.35 4.35
CA LYS A 53 -3.53 -12.91 4.07
C LYS A 53 -2.37 -12.39 3.24
N THR A 54 -2.67 -11.57 2.24
CA THR A 54 -1.69 -10.83 1.45
C THR A 54 -1.14 -9.66 2.25
N MET A 55 0.17 -9.62 2.46
CA MET A 55 0.82 -8.54 3.21
C MET A 55 1.11 -7.34 2.29
N LEU A 56 0.43 -6.22 2.54
CA LEU A 56 0.59 -4.98 1.79
C LEU A 56 1.52 -4.04 2.54
N MET A 57 2.61 -3.62 1.89
CA MET A 57 3.59 -2.75 2.53
C MET A 57 3.27 -1.27 2.29
N LEU A 58 3.16 -0.52 3.37
CA LEU A 58 2.95 0.92 3.40
C LEU A 58 4.21 1.60 3.95
N PHE A 59 4.72 2.58 3.22
CA PHE A 59 5.96 3.29 3.54
C PHE A 59 5.64 4.71 3.99
N PRO A 60 6.01 5.13 5.21
CA PRO A 60 5.78 6.50 5.68
C PRO A 60 6.55 7.56 4.85
N GLN A 61 7.66 7.16 4.22
CA GLN A 61 8.53 8.08 3.47
C GLN A 61 8.81 7.54 2.07
N LYS A 62 8.67 8.40 1.06
CA LYS A 62 8.90 8.04 -0.36
C LYS A 62 10.24 7.36 -0.59
N LYS A 63 11.32 7.85 0.05
CA LYS A 63 12.67 7.28 -0.10
C LYS A 63 12.75 5.81 0.32
N MET A 64 11.91 5.35 1.26
CA MET A 64 11.87 3.94 1.66
C MET A 64 11.21 3.09 0.58
N ALA A 65 10.11 3.58 -0.01
CA ALA A 65 9.47 2.93 -1.15
C ALA A 65 10.38 2.91 -2.38
N ASP A 66 11.08 4.02 -2.66
CA ASP A 66 12.05 4.11 -3.77
C ASP A 66 13.22 3.14 -3.55
N TRP A 67 13.70 3.00 -2.31
CA TRP A 67 14.74 2.00 -1.98
C TRP A 67 14.22 0.58 -2.20
N ALA A 68 13.02 0.26 -1.71
CA ALA A 68 12.40 -1.05 -1.89
C ALA A 68 12.22 -1.39 -3.38
N ALA A 69 11.78 -0.42 -4.18
CA ALA A 69 11.61 -0.57 -5.62
C ALA A 69 12.92 -0.90 -6.33
N ARG A 70 14.04 -0.29 -5.91
CA ARG A 70 15.36 -0.60 -6.47
C ARG A 70 15.79 -2.04 -6.15
N GLN A 71 15.61 -2.49 -4.92
CA GLN A 71 15.92 -3.88 -4.53
C GLN A 71 15.07 -4.89 -5.30
N LEU A 72 13.80 -4.54 -5.56
CA LEU A 72 12.89 -5.41 -6.32
C LEU A 72 13.12 -5.37 -7.82
N SER A 73 13.59 -4.26 -8.39
CA SER A 73 13.85 -4.14 -9.82
C SER A 73 14.89 -5.13 -10.35
N GLU A 74 15.72 -5.68 -9.46
CA GLU A 74 16.64 -6.78 -9.76
C GLU A 74 15.91 -8.12 -10.00
N HIS A 75 14.63 -8.22 -9.62
CA HIS A 75 13.86 -9.46 -9.57
C HIS A 75 12.47 -9.38 -10.23
N VAL A 76 11.88 -8.18 -10.37
CA VAL A 76 10.51 -7.97 -10.85
C VAL A 76 10.40 -6.65 -11.64
N GLU A 77 9.96 -6.73 -12.90
CA GLU A 77 9.64 -5.56 -13.72
C GLU A 77 8.17 -5.12 -13.53
N GLY A 78 7.88 -3.84 -13.81
CA GLY A 78 6.51 -3.34 -13.86
C GLY A 78 5.90 -2.91 -12.53
N PHE A 79 6.72 -2.54 -11.53
CA PHE A 79 6.23 -1.89 -10.30
C PHE A 79 6.77 -0.47 -10.16
N GLU A 80 5.92 0.44 -9.72
CA GLU A 80 6.30 1.84 -9.46
C GLU A 80 5.80 2.32 -8.10
N VAL A 81 6.50 3.30 -7.54
CA VAL A 81 6.11 3.96 -6.30
C VAL A 81 4.92 4.89 -6.55
N ARG A 82 3.88 4.77 -5.73
CA ARG A 82 2.68 5.60 -5.76
C ARG A 82 2.33 6.12 -4.36
N GLY A 83 1.85 7.35 -4.31
CA GLY A 83 1.35 7.94 -3.06
C GLY A 83 0.00 7.36 -2.67
N ILE A 84 -0.14 6.96 -1.42
CA ILE A 84 -1.38 6.53 -0.79
C ILE A 84 -1.87 7.68 0.06
N SER A 85 -2.78 8.48 -0.52
CA SER A 85 -3.43 9.56 0.22
C SER A 85 -4.39 9.02 1.28
N GLY A 86 -4.82 9.85 2.22
CA GLY A 86 -5.81 9.48 3.24
C GLY A 86 -7.09 8.83 2.67
N LYS A 87 -7.56 9.25 1.50
CA LYS A 87 -8.72 8.62 0.83
C LYS A 87 -8.45 7.19 0.38
N HIS A 88 -7.27 6.95 -0.21
CA HIS A 88 -6.86 5.59 -0.58
C HIS A 88 -6.68 4.72 0.65
N LEU A 89 -6.13 5.30 1.72
CA LEU A 89 -5.94 4.58 2.98
C LEU A 89 -7.28 4.14 3.56
N GLU A 90 -8.30 5.01 3.60
CA GLU A 90 -9.63 4.61 4.08
C GLU A 90 -10.25 3.46 3.28
N VAL A 91 -9.98 3.39 1.96
CA VAL A 91 -10.38 2.22 1.16
C VAL A 91 -9.66 0.96 1.65
N LEU A 92 -8.34 1.00 1.84
CA LEU A 92 -7.57 -0.15 2.33
C LEU A 92 -7.99 -0.60 3.73
N LEU A 93 -8.25 0.35 4.63
CA LEU A 93 -8.73 0.07 5.98
C LEU A 93 -10.12 -0.58 5.93
N GLY A 94 -11.02 -0.04 5.10
CA GLY A 94 -12.34 -0.63 4.89
C GLY A 94 -12.27 -2.05 4.34
N LEU A 95 -11.37 -2.34 3.39
CA LEU A 95 -11.17 -3.70 2.87
C LEU A 95 -10.76 -4.67 3.99
N TYR A 96 -9.85 -4.24 4.85
CA TYR A 96 -9.42 -5.02 6.01
C TYR A 96 -10.57 -5.27 6.98
N GLU A 97 -11.32 -4.21 7.33
CA GLU A 97 -12.45 -4.27 8.27
C GLU A 97 -13.59 -5.16 7.76
N ASP A 98 -13.77 -5.22 6.44
CA ASP A 98 -14.72 -6.09 5.77
C ASP A 98 -14.24 -7.54 5.59
N GLY A 99 -13.09 -7.89 6.17
CA GLY A 99 -12.57 -9.25 6.20
C GLY A 99 -11.94 -9.70 4.89
N GLN A 100 -11.53 -8.78 4.01
CA GLN A 100 -10.68 -9.16 2.88
C GLN A 100 -9.37 -9.74 3.42
N PRO A 101 -8.77 -10.74 2.73
CA PRO A 101 -7.58 -11.43 3.19
C PRO A 101 -6.32 -10.57 2.95
N ILE A 102 -6.27 -9.40 3.58
CA ILE A 102 -5.15 -8.47 3.52
C ILE A 102 -4.63 -8.19 4.94
N GLU A 103 -3.33 -7.90 5.03
CA GLU A 103 -2.65 -7.45 6.24
C GLU A 103 -1.85 -6.21 5.87
N LEU A 104 -2.05 -5.12 6.60
CA LEU A 104 -1.36 -3.85 6.33
C LEU A 104 -0.09 -3.81 7.18
N ILE A 105 1.05 -3.75 6.52
CA ILE A 105 2.37 -3.66 7.14
C ILE A 105 2.89 -2.25 6.96
N VAL A 106 3.05 -1.52 8.06
CA VAL A 106 3.67 -0.19 8.04
C VAL A 106 5.17 -0.38 8.26
N ALA A 107 5.98 0.07 7.29
CA ALA A 107 7.42 0.04 7.41
C ALA A 107 7.85 0.93 8.59
N ALA A 108 8.59 0.33 9.53
CA ALA A 108 9.26 1.03 10.61
C ALA A 108 10.45 1.81 10.04
N SER A 109 10.91 2.82 10.77
CA SER A 109 11.95 3.74 10.32
C SER A 109 13.20 3.01 9.80
N GLY A 110 13.60 3.31 8.57
CA GLY A 110 14.89 2.91 8.00
C GLY A 110 15.08 1.41 7.78
N LEU A 111 16.26 1.08 7.25
CA LEU A 111 16.75 -0.29 7.18
C LEU A 111 17.36 -0.67 8.52
N ASP A 112 17.27 -1.93 8.90
CA ASP A 112 18.04 -2.43 10.04
C ASP A 112 19.53 -2.63 9.69
N ASP A 113 20.32 -3.06 10.67
CA ASP A 113 21.76 -3.28 10.53
C ASP A 113 22.12 -4.32 9.44
N LYS A 114 21.14 -5.08 8.95
CA LYS A 114 21.30 -6.06 7.88
C LYS A 114 20.86 -5.52 6.51
N GLY A 115 20.39 -4.28 6.46
CA GLY A 115 19.87 -3.68 5.24
C GLY A 115 18.45 -4.14 4.91
N GLU A 116 17.69 -4.68 5.86
CA GLU A 116 16.31 -5.14 5.65
C GLU A 116 15.30 -4.09 6.11
N LEU A 117 14.19 -3.96 5.38
CA LEU A 117 13.06 -3.15 5.81
C LEU A 117 12.37 -3.84 6.98
N GLN A 118 12.36 -3.17 8.13
CA GLN A 118 11.50 -3.60 9.23
C GLN A 118 10.10 -3.00 9.05
N GLY A 119 9.08 -3.74 9.47
CA GLY A 119 7.71 -3.29 9.44
C GLY A 119 6.89 -3.94 10.52
N ALA A 120 5.85 -3.25 10.98
CA ALA A 120 4.89 -3.77 11.92
C ALA A 120 3.58 -4.03 11.18
N SER A 121 3.00 -5.23 11.39
CA SER A 121 1.59 -5.42 11.08
C SER A 121 0.77 -4.52 11.99
N MET A 122 -0.08 -3.70 11.40
CA MET A 122 -0.95 -2.80 12.13
C MET A 122 -2.41 -3.07 11.80
N THR A 123 -3.24 -3.06 12.83
CA THR A 123 -4.70 -3.03 12.70
C THR A 123 -5.15 -1.66 12.16
N PRO A 124 -6.37 -1.56 11.61
CA PRO A 124 -6.89 -0.28 11.16
C PRO A 124 -6.89 0.82 12.22
N GLY A 125 -7.22 0.47 13.47
CA GLY A 125 -7.13 1.41 14.60
C GLY A 125 -5.71 1.93 14.83
N GLN A 126 -4.71 1.04 14.86
CA GLN A 126 -3.31 1.42 15.04
C GLN A 126 -2.78 2.30 13.90
N ILE A 127 -3.22 2.08 12.67
CA ILE A 127 -2.85 2.94 11.54
C ILE A 127 -3.48 4.32 11.68
N ARG A 128 -4.77 4.39 12.05
CA ARG A 128 -5.46 5.67 12.30
C ARG A 128 -4.82 6.44 13.46
N ASP A 129 -4.35 5.74 14.48
CA ASP A 129 -3.59 6.34 15.57
C ASP A 129 -2.24 6.87 15.04
N PHE A 130 -1.48 6.05 14.30
CA PHE A 130 -0.18 6.43 13.73
C PHE A 130 -0.24 7.74 12.94
N ILE A 131 -1.25 7.92 12.09
CA ILE A 131 -1.41 9.15 11.28
C ILE A 131 -1.92 10.34 12.10
N SER A 132 -2.59 10.09 13.23
CA SER A 132 -3.13 11.15 14.09
C SER A 132 -2.06 11.77 14.99
N PHE A 133 -0.88 11.15 15.08
CA PHE A 133 0.25 11.59 15.90
C PHE A 133 1.31 12.40 15.13
N ASP A 134 1.02 12.87 13.92
CA ASP A 134 2.06 13.53 13.11
C ASP A 134 2.63 14.83 13.73
N TRP A 135 3.96 14.89 13.63
CA TRP A 135 4.93 15.85 14.19
C TRP A 135 5.11 17.10 13.34
#